data_AF-A0A527GK44-F1
#
_entry.id   AF-A0A527GK44-F1
#
_cell.length_a   1.000
_cell.length_b   1.000
_cell.length_c   1.000
_cell.angle_alpha   90.00
_cell.angle_beta   90.00
_cell.angle_gamma   90.00
#
_symmetry.space_group_name_H-M   'P 1'
#
loop_
_entity.id
_entity.type
_entity.pdbx_description
1 polymer ?
#
loop_
_entity_poly.entity_id
_entity_poly.type
_entity_poly.pdbx_seq_one_letter_code
_entity_poly.pdbx_strand_id
1 'polypeptide(L)'
;LKQPVSIAGALRLGPLTLPWQNLLIIAVVVVMMVVVSAALGRTRMGRAIRATAQNRDAAQLMGVAVNRVYLQVLMLSGALAGICGVMVSSMTQLSPPLGNDPMLKAFI
;
A
#
# COMPACT_ATOMS: atom_id res chain seq x y z
N LEU A 1 22.50 -4.56 -22.28
CA LEU A 1 23.02 -3.55 -21.33
C LEU A 1 22.63 -3.95 -19.91
N LYS A 2 23.58 -3.82 -19.00
CA LYS A 2 23.63 -4.24 -17.59
C LYS A 2 22.34 -3.91 -16.82
N GLN A 3 21.65 -4.93 -16.30
CA GLN A 3 20.57 -4.76 -15.31
C GLN A 3 21.22 -4.41 -13.96
N PRO A 4 21.07 -3.19 -13.42
CA PRO A 4 21.85 -2.79 -12.26
C PRO A 4 21.13 -3.07 -10.94
N VAL A 5 20.09 -3.91 -10.89
CA VAL A 5 19.63 -4.61 -9.68
C VAL A 5 18.86 -5.89 -10.06
N SER A 6 19.54 -6.86 -10.68
CA SER A 6 19.02 -8.25 -10.72
C SER A 6 19.70 -9.00 -9.59
N ILE A 7 19.00 -9.17 -8.46
CA ILE A 7 19.43 -10.16 -7.47
C ILE A 7 19.28 -11.51 -8.17
N ALA A 8 20.41 -12.04 -8.62
CA ALA A 8 20.53 -13.35 -9.22
C ALA A 8 20.09 -14.41 -8.18
N GLY A 9 18.80 -14.75 -8.23
CA GLY A 9 18.18 -15.67 -7.29
C GLY A 9 16.67 -15.70 -7.44
N ALA A 10 16.17 -16.32 -8.51
CA ALA A 10 14.81 -16.85 -8.48
C ALA A 10 14.85 -18.17 -7.71
N LEU A 11 14.06 -18.31 -6.65
CA LEU A 11 13.96 -19.55 -5.90
C LEU A 11 13.18 -20.55 -6.77
N ARG A 12 13.91 -21.31 -7.59
CA ARG A 12 13.36 -22.34 -8.47
C ARG A 12 13.04 -23.58 -7.63
N LEU A 13 11.85 -23.61 -7.05
CA LEU A 13 11.24 -24.85 -6.56
C LEU A 13 10.62 -25.55 -7.76
N GLY A 14 11.45 -26.28 -8.52
CA GLY A 14 11.00 -27.03 -9.72
C GLY A 14 10.35 -26.11 -10.78
N PRO A 15 9.03 -26.24 -11.07
CA PRO A 15 8.34 -25.47 -12.10
C PRO A 15 7.94 -24.04 -11.68
N LEU A 16 8.15 -23.64 -10.42
CA LEU A 16 7.76 -22.34 -9.89
C LEU A 16 8.95 -21.38 -9.90
N THR A 17 8.99 -20.48 -10.88
CA THR A 17 9.88 -19.33 -10.85
C THR A 17 9.24 -18.21 -10.03
N LEU A 18 9.65 -18.06 -8.76
CA LEU A 18 9.33 -16.86 -7.98
C LEU A 18 10.42 -15.81 -8.21
N PRO A 19 10.15 -14.75 -8.98
CA PRO A 19 11.10 -13.65 -9.11
C PRO A 19 11.17 -12.89 -7.77
N TRP A 20 12.38 -12.47 -7.39
CA TRP A 20 12.64 -11.71 -6.16
C TRP A 20 11.75 -10.45 -6.04
N GLN A 21 11.33 -9.89 -7.17
CA GLN A 21 10.39 -8.77 -7.25
C GLN A 21 9.03 -9.08 -6.60
N ASN A 22 8.49 -10.30 -6.77
CA ASN A 22 7.21 -10.68 -6.16
C ASN A 22 7.35 -10.83 -4.63
N LEU A 23 8.48 -11.35 -4.17
CA LEU A 23 8.78 -11.45 -2.73
C LEU A 23 8.93 -10.06 -2.10
N LEU A 24 9.61 -9.13 -2.76
CA LEU A 24 9.70 -7.74 -2.31
C LEU A 24 8.33 -7.07 -2.23
N ILE A 25 7.45 -7.30 -3.21
CA ILE A 25 6.08 -6.76 -3.18
C ILE A 25 5.30 -7.29 -1.98
N ILE A 26 5.32 -8.61 -1.77
CA ILE A 26 4.66 -9.22 -0.62
C ILE A 26 5.23 -8.65 0.68
N ALA A 27 6.56 -8.50 0.77
CA ALA A 27 7.21 -7.90 1.93
C ALA A 27 6.74 -6.46 2.17
N VAL A 28 6.68 -5.60 1.14
CA VAL A 28 6.21 -4.21 1.29
C VAL A 28 4.74 -4.15 1.69
N VAL A 29 3.88 -4.97 1.09
CA VAL A 29 2.45 -5.03 1.45
C VAL A 29 2.29 -5.45 2.91
N VAL A 30 3.01 -6.47 3.35
CA VAL A 30 3.00 -6.93 4.75
C VAL A 30 3.50 -5.82 5.67
N VAL A 31 4.59 -5.14 5.32
CA VAL A 31 5.10 -4.00 6.10
C VAL A 31 4.07 -2.88 6.19
N MET A 32 3.43 -2.50 5.07
CA MET A 32 2.37 -1.48 5.05
C MET A 32 1.19 -1.86 5.93
N MET A 33 0.75 -3.12 5.84
CA MET A 33 -0.34 -3.64 6.65
C MET A 33 -0.01 -3.55 8.15
N VAL A 34 1.21 -3.95 8.54
CA VAL A 34 1.70 -3.83 9.92
C VAL A 34 1.77 -2.37 10.37
N VAL A 35 2.29 -1.47 9.52
CA VAL A 35 2.39 -0.03 9.82
C VAL A 35 1.02 0.59 10.05
N VAL A 36 0.05 0.29 9.18
CA VAL A 36 -1.33 0.81 9.29
C VAL A 36 -2.01 0.24 10.54
N SER A 37 -1.91 -1.08 10.77
CA SER A 37 -2.48 -1.70 11.97
C SER A 37 -1.86 -1.16 13.26
N ALA A 38 -0.54 -0.94 13.30
CA ALA A 38 0.13 -0.35 14.45
C ALA A 38 -0.26 1.12 14.63
N ALA A 39 -0.37 1.90 13.55
CA ALA A 39 -0.83 3.27 13.58
C ALA A 39 -2.25 3.38 14.14
N LEU A 40 -3.17 2.51 13.72
CA LEU A 40 -4.54 2.47 14.24
C LEU A 40 -4.62 1.94 15.68
N GLY A 41 -3.77 0.99 16.07
CA GLY A 41 -3.82 0.33 17.38
C GLY A 41 -3.11 1.08 18.51
N ARG A 42 -1.98 1.75 18.23
CA ARG A 42 -1.15 2.39 19.28
C ARG A 42 -1.30 3.91 19.38
N THR A 43 -1.77 4.59 18.33
CA THR A 43 -1.79 6.07 18.35
C THR A 43 -3.08 6.63 18.96
N ARG A 44 -3.00 7.82 19.57
CA ARG A 44 -4.19 8.59 20.01
C ARG A 44 -5.14 8.89 18.84
N MET A 45 -4.58 9.07 17.66
CA MET A 45 -5.32 9.26 16.41
C MET A 45 -6.17 8.02 16.07
N GLY A 46 -5.63 6.80 16.17
CA GLY A 46 -6.38 5.57 15.93
C GLY A 46 -7.59 5.36 16.86
N ARG A 47 -7.44 5.73 18.15
CA ARG A 47 -8.54 5.72 19.12
C ARG A 47 -9.62 6.74 18.77
N ALA A 48 -9.23 7.94 18.36
CA ALA A 48 -10.16 8.97 17.92
C ALA A 48 -10.92 8.55 16.64
N ILE A 49 -10.24 7.91 15.68
CA ILE A 49 -10.85 7.37 14.47
C ILE A 49 -11.92 6.33 14.82
N ARG A 50 -11.61 5.36 15.70
CA ARG A 50 -12.60 4.36 16.15
C ARG A 50 -13.79 4.99 16.90
N ALA A 51 -13.55 5.98 17.76
CA ALA A 51 -14.61 6.69 18.46
C ALA A 51 -15.54 7.46 17.49
N THR A 52 -14.97 8.13 16.48
CA THR A 52 -15.75 8.81 15.44
C THR A 52 -16.49 7.84 14.51
N ALA A 53 -15.95 6.65 14.29
CA ALA A 53 -16.59 5.61 13.47
C ALA A 53 -17.79 4.96 14.17
N GLN A 54 -17.82 4.96 15.51
CA GLN A 54 -18.97 4.49 16.28
C GLN A 54 -20.10 5.53 16.30
N ASN A 55 -19.80 6.78 16.65
CA ASN A 55 -20.78 7.85 16.60
C ASN A 55 -20.10 9.22 16.48
N ARG A 56 -20.21 9.82 15.29
CA ARG A 56 -19.55 11.08 14.96
C ARG A 56 -20.05 12.25 15.81
N ASP A 57 -21.35 12.30 16.06
CA ASP A 57 -21.99 13.41 16.80
C ASP A 57 -21.66 13.33 18.29
N ALA A 58 -21.68 12.13 18.87
CA ALA A 58 -21.24 11.91 20.24
C ALA A 58 -19.75 12.28 20.42
N ALA A 59 -18.89 11.94 19.46
CA ALA A 59 -17.48 12.31 19.52
C ALA A 59 -17.27 13.83 19.50
N GLN A 60 -18.06 14.58 18.71
CA GLN A 60 -18.02 16.04 18.69
C GLN A 60 -18.45 16.66 20.03
N LEU A 61 -19.50 16.10 20.64
CA LEU A 61 -19.99 16.53 21.97
C LEU A 61 -18.97 16.27 23.09
N MET A 62 -18.15 15.22 22.96
CA MET A 62 -17.06 14.91 23.89
C MET A 62 -15.79 15.77 23.66
N GLY A 63 -15.88 16.82 22.85
CA GLY A 63 -14.77 17.74 22.57
C GLY A 63 -13.71 17.16 21.63
N VAL A 64 -13.98 16.03 20.96
CA VAL A 64 -13.06 15.49 19.95
C VAL A 64 -13.19 16.32 18.69
N ALA A 65 -12.08 16.93 18.26
CA ALA A 65 -12.01 17.66 17.00
C ALA A 65 -12.06 16.69 15.80
N VAL A 66 -13.27 16.21 15.46
CA VAL A 66 -13.52 15.26 14.37
C VAL A 66 -12.93 15.74 13.04
N ASN A 67 -12.90 17.06 12.81
CA ASN A 67 -12.27 17.64 11.61
C ASN A 67 -10.77 17.33 11.53
N ARG A 68 -10.03 17.38 12.66
CA ARG A 68 -8.61 17.00 12.70
C ARG A 68 -8.42 15.52 12.45
N VAL A 69 -9.26 14.68 13.05
CA VAL A 69 -9.23 13.23 12.85
C VAL A 69 -9.44 12.89 11.37
N TYR A 70 -10.38 13.56 10.71
CA TYR A 70 -10.66 13.37 9.29
C TYR A 70 -9.47 13.76 8.40
N LEU A 71 -8.88 14.95 8.62
CA LEU A 71 -7.69 15.40 7.89
C LEU A 71 -6.50 14.45 8.09
N GLN A 72 -6.33 13.94 9.30
CA GLN A 72 -5.27 12.99 9.61
C GLN A 72 -5.46 11.66 8.87
N VAL A 73 -6.70 11.13 8.78
CA VAL A 73 -7.00 9.93 7.99
C VAL A 73 -6.77 10.17 6.50
N LEU A 74 -7.15 11.33 5.99
CA LEU A 74 -6.95 11.69 4.59
C LEU A 74 -5.46 11.78 4.23
N MET A 75 -4.65 12.40 5.09
CA MET A 75 -3.20 12.43 4.89
C MET A 75 -2.59 11.03 4.92
N LEU A 76 -3.05 10.17 5.83
CA LEU A 76 -2.57 8.79 5.92
C LEU A 76 -2.93 7.98 4.66
N SER A 77 -4.16 8.08 4.17
CA SER A 77 -4.58 7.38 2.95
C SER A 77 -3.84 7.89 1.71
N GLY A 78 -3.64 9.22 1.60
CA GLY A 78 -2.85 9.83 0.53
C GLY A 78 -1.39 9.36 0.52
N ALA A 79 -0.74 9.30 1.69
CA ALA A 79 0.61 8.79 1.81
C ALA A 79 0.72 7.31 1.38
N LEU A 80 -0.22 6.47 1.82
CA LEU A 80 -0.29 5.06 1.43
C LEU A 80 -0.54 4.91 -0.07
N ALA A 81 -1.47 5.68 -0.64
CA ALA A 81 -1.76 5.67 -2.08
C ALA A 81 -0.53 6.08 -2.91
N GLY A 82 0.23 7.08 -2.46
CA GLY A 82 1.47 7.51 -3.11
C GLY A 82 2.54 6.40 -3.12
N ILE A 83 2.75 5.74 -1.98
CA ILE A 83 3.69 4.61 -1.88
C ILE A 83 3.26 3.46 -2.81
N CYS A 84 1.97 3.12 -2.81
CA CYS A 84 1.43 2.11 -3.74
C CYS A 84 1.65 2.52 -5.20
N GLY A 85 1.38 3.77 -5.57
CA GLY A 85 1.54 4.26 -6.95
C GLY A 85 3.00 4.20 -7.43
N VAL A 86 3.96 4.63 -6.60
CA VAL A 86 5.39 4.51 -6.91
C VAL A 86 5.80 3.05 -7.09
N MET A 87 5.28 2.16 -6.22
CA MET A 87 5.59 0.74 -6.32
C MET A 87 5.03 0.11 -7.59
N VAL A 88 3.79 0.44 -7.97
CA VAL A 88 3.16 -0.02 -9.22
C VAL A 88 3.88 0.53 -10.45
N SER A 89 4.29 1.81 -10.45
CA SER A 89 5.06 2.40 -11.55
C SER A 89 6.43 1.75 -11.72
N SER A 90 7.08 1.35 -10.62
CA SER A 90 8.32 0.57 -10.66
C SER A 90 8.12 -0.88 -11.16
N MET A 91 6.88 -1.40 -11.16
CA MET A 91 6.58 -2.72 -11.71
C MET A 91 6.49 -2.69 -13.24
N THR A 92 6.01 -1.59 -13.82
CA THR A 92 6.06 -1.34 -15.26
C THR A 92 7.48 -0.90 -15.64
N GLN A 93 8.43 -1.83 -15.62
CA GLN A 93 9.71 -1.62 -16.30
C GLN A 93 9.39 -1.22 -17.73
N LEU A 94 9.83 -0.06 -18.20
CA LEU A 94 9.73 0.38 -19.59
C LEU A 94 10.46 -0.64 -20.50
N SER A 95 9.79 -1.73 -20.81
CA SER A 95 10.20 -2.73 -21.79
C SER A 95 9.30 -2.50 -23.01
N PRO A 96 9.85 -2.09 -24.16
CA PRO A 96 9.09 -1.73 -25.36
C PRO A 96 7.99 -2.70 -25.85
N PRO A 97 7.93 -4.01 -25.49
CA PRO A 97 6.82 -4.86 -25.91
C PRO A 97 5.57 -4.86 -25.00
N LEU A 98 5.53 -4.11 -23.89
CA LEU A 98 4.49 -4.23 -22.84
C LEU A 98 3.06 -3.75 -23.20
N GLY A 99 2.77 -3.47 -24.47
CA GLY A 99 1.45 -2.98 -24.88
C GLY A 99 0.34 -4.04 -24.89
N ASN A 100 0.67 -5.33 -25.08
CA ASN A 100 -0.35 -6.33 -25.38
C ASN A 100 -1.11 -6.89 -24.16
N ASP A 101 -0.40 -7.18 -23.06
CA ASP A 101 -1.01 -7.81 -21.87
C ASP A 101 -1.93 -6.90 -21.04
N PRO A 102 -1.58 -5.63 -20.73
CA PRO A 102 -2.49 -4.74 -20.00
C PRO A 102 -3.69 -4.31 -20.84
N MET A 103 -3.54 -4.24 -22.16
CA MET A 103 -4.63 -3.90 -23.08
C MET A 103 -5.73 -4.97 -23.05
N LEU A 104 -5.37 -6.26 -23.14
CA LEU A 104 -6.33 -7.36 -23.08
C LEU A 104 -7.08 -7.45 -21.74
N LYS A 105 -6.43 -7.12 -20.62
CA LYS A 105 -7.08 -7.06 -19.29
C LYS A 105 -8.01 -5.87 -19.08
N ALA A 106 -7.93 -4.83 -19.90
CA ALA A 106 -8.83 -3.68 -19.83
C ALA A 106 -10.09 -3.87 -20.69
N PHE A 107 -10.03 -4.79 -21.66
CA PHE A 107 -11.14 -5.09 -22.56
C PHE A 107 -12.04 -6.24 -22.09
N ILE A 108 -11.70 -6.97 -21.02
CA ILE A 108 -12.57 -7.95 -20.35
C ILE A 108 -12.77 -7.56 -18.88
#